data_AF-A0A9J6AWS3-F1
#
_entry.id   AF-A0A9J6AWS3-F1
#
_cell.length_a   1.000
_cell.length_b   1.000
_cell.length_c   1.000
_cell.angle_alpha   90.00
_cell.angle_beta   90.00
_cell.angle_gamma   90.00
#
_symmetry.space_group_name_H-M   'P 1'
#
loop_
_entity.id
_entity.type
_entity.pdbx_description
1 polymer ?
#
loop_
_entity_poly.entity_id
_entity_poly.type
_entity_poly.pdbx_seq_one_letter_code
_entity_poly.pdbx_strand_id
1 'polypeptide(L)'
;MFTIDPNASDYCRDIITYQEIQSYPRTLLWNKSTYCCSWNGVHCDEMTGQVIELDLRCSQLQGKFHSNSSLFQLYNLKRLDFSYNDFTGSSLISPKFGGLSILTHVLSGSSFTGIIPFEISHLSKLHILRFSGLNELSLGPHNF
;
A
#
# COMPACT_ATOMS: atom_id res chain seq x y z
N MET A 1 2.78 8.81 -10.01
CA MET A 1 2.91 9.07 -8.56
C MET A 1 1.51 9.10 -7.99
N PHE A 2 1.26 8.59 -6.78
CA PHE A 2 0.00 8.89 -6.10
C PHE A 2 -0.05 10.39 -5.79
N THR A 3 -1.25 10.96 -5.69
CA THR A 3 -1.47 12.35 -5.31
C THR A 3 -2.08 12.42 -3.92
N ILE A 4 -1.88 13.55 -3.24
CA ILE A 4 -2.53 13.84 -1.96
C ILE A 4 -3.82 14.59 -2.26
N ASP A 5 -4.94 14.09 -1.76
CA ASP A 5 -6.25 14.72 -1.81
C ASP A 5 -6.88 14.64 -0.42
N PRO A 6 -7.23 15.77 0.21
CA PRO A 6 -7.82 15.79 1.54
C PRO A 6 -9.05 14.89 1.71
N ASN A 7 -9.80 14.64 0.64
CA ASN A 7 -11.02 13.82 0.66
C ASN A 7 -10.75 12.35 0.35
N ALA A 8 -9.53 11.99 -0.06
CA ALA A 8 -9.17 10.61 -0.36
C ALA A 8 -9.05 9.71 0.89
N SER A 9 -9.48 10.19 2.06
CA SER A 9 -9.54 9.42 3.30
C SER A 9 -10.73 9.84 4.18
N ASP A 10 -11.85 10.22 3.55
CA ASP A 10 -13.09 10.67 4.22
C ASP A 10 -13.60 9.69 5.28
N TYR A 11 -13.27 8.41 5.13
CA TYR A 11 -13.56 7.38 6.09
C TYR A 11 -12.28 6.77 6.64
N CYS A 12 -11.86 7.17 7.84
CA CYS A 12 -10.72 6.57 8.53
C CYS A 12 -11.12 6.13 9.93
N ARG A 13 -10.84 4.87 10.28
CA ARG A 13 -11.08 4.32 11.62
C ARG A 13 -9.79 3.86 12.28
N ASP A 14 -9.72 4.02 13.60
CA ASP A 14 -8.75 3.31 14.42
C ASP A 14 -9.04 1.79 14.41
N ILE A 15 -8.00 0.98 14.27
CA ILE A 15 -8.13 -0.48 14.14
C ILE A 15 -8.45 -1.19 15.47
N ILE A 16 -8.25 -0.52 16.61
CA ILE A 16 -8.51 -1.04 17.95
C ILE A 16 -9.85 -0.51 18.47
N THR A 17 -10.07 0.80 18.40
CA THR A 17 -11.23 1.45 19.00
C THR A 17 -12.41 1.59 18.03
N TYR A 18 -12.18 1.37 16.72
CA TYR A 18 -13.15 1.61 15.65
C TYR A 18 -13.69 3.04 15.57
N GLN A 19 -13.09 3.98 16.30
CA GLN A 19 -13.46 5.39 16.27
C GLN A 19 -12.94 6.05 15.01
N GLU A 20 -13.70 7.04 14.52
CA GLU A 20 -13.24 7.89 13.42
C GLU A 20 -12.05 8.73 13.87
N ILE A 21 -11.00 8.73 13.05
CA ILE A 21 -9.80 9.53 13.29
C ILE A 21 -9.55 10.44 12.10
N GLN A 22 -8.95 11.59 12.38
CA GLN A 22 -8.61 12.55 11.34
C GLN A 22 -7.49 11.97 10.46
N SER A 23 -7.79 11.81 9.16
CA SER A 23 -6.79 11.47 8.16
C SER A 23 -5.81 12.63 7.94
N TYR A 24 -4.55 12.32 7.66
CA TYR A 24 -3.55 13.30 7.27
C TYR A 24 -2.48 12.63 6.40
N PRO A 25 -1.78 13.37 5.52
CA PRO A 25 -0.84 12.75 4.62
C PRO A 25 0.44 12.40 5.38
N ARG A 26 0.63 11.11 5.72
CA ARG A 26 1.83 10.64 6.44
C ARG A 26 3.12 10.95 5.69
N THR A 27 3.05 11.03 4.37
CA THR A 27 4.17 11.37 3.49
C THR A 27 4.53 12.85 3.49
N LEU A 28 3.74 13.72 4.14
CA LEU A 28 3.94 15.18 4.11
C LEU A 28 5.28 15.61 4.70
N LEU A 29 5.74 14.90 5.74
CA LEU A 29 7.00 15.19 6.45
C LEU A 29 8.17 14.32 5.99
N TRP A 30 7.99 13.51 4.95
CA TRP A 30 9.06 12.68 4.41
C TRP A 30 10.10 13.58 3.73
N ASN A 31 11.26 13.70 4.38
CA ASN A 31 12.34 14.56 3.92
C ASN A 31 13.55 13.69 3.59
N LYS A 32 13.98 13.70 2.32
CA LYS A 32 15.14 12.93 1.85
C LYS A 32 16.45 13.26 2.59
N SER A 33 16.52 14.42 3.24
CA SER A 33 17.68 14.82 4.06
C SER A 33 17.66 14.25 5.48
N THR A 34 16.58 13.57 5.89
CA THR A 34 16.46 12.94 7.21
C THR A 34 16.45 11.42 7.09
N TYR A 35 16.76 10.74 8.20
CA TYR A 35 16.77 9.29 8.25
C TYR A 35 15.36 8.73 8.07
N CYS A 36 15.14 7.92 7.02
CA CYS A 36 13.78 7.51 6.63
C CYS A 36 13.03 6.69 7.69
N CYS A 37 13.74 6.01 8.59
CA CYS A 37 13.10 5.23 9.66
C CYS A 37 12.52 6.10 10.79
N SER A 38 12.75 7.42 10.77
CA SER A 38 12.03 8.36 11.63
C SER A 38 10.81 8.97 10.95
N TRP A 39 10.57 8.67 9.67
CA TRP A 39 9.42 9.17 8.95
C TRP A 39 8.14 8.50 9.44
N ASN A 40 7.06 9.28 9.53
CA ASN A 40 5.77 8.73 9.94
C ASN A 40 5.29 7.68 8.93
N GLY A 41 4.85 6.53 9.43
CA GLY A 41 4.41 5.41 8.60
C GLY A 41 5.55 4.55 8.02
N VAL A 42 6.81 4.82 8.36
CA VAL A 42 7.95 3.98 7.95
C VAL A 42 8.47 3.22 9.18
N HIS A 43 8.55 1.90 9.07
CA HIS A 43 9.18 1.07 10.09
C HIS A 43 10.31 0.24 9.48
N CYS A 44 11.46 0.28 10.15
CA CYS A 44 12.69 -0.35 9.71
C CYS A 44 13.11 -1.46 10.65
N ASP A 45 13.79 -2.44 10.10
CA ASP A 45 14.50 -3.46 10.87
C ASP A 45 15.63 -2.82 11.67
N GLU A 46 15.63 -3.03 13.00
CA GLU A 46 16.54 -2.34 13.93
C GLU A 46 18.01 -2.69 13.69
N MET A 47 18.31 -3.88 13.16
CA MET A 47 19.69 -4.33 12.96
C MET A 47 20.25 -3.86 11.61
N THR A 48 19.43 -3.91 10.56
CA THR A 48 19.87 -3.64 9.18
C THR A 48 19.55 -2.23 8.70
N GLY A 49 18.64 -1.52 9.39
CA GLY A 49 18.14 -0.20 8.98
C GLY A 49 17.29 -0.24 7.70
N GLN A 50 16.90 -1.43 7.23
CA GLN A 50 16.11 -1.58 6.02
C GLN A 50 14.62 -1.38 6.32
N VAL A 51 13.91 -0.70 5.42
CA VAL A 51 12.45 -0.53 5.54
C VAL A 51 11.77 -1.89 5.37
N ILE A 52 11.06 -2.32 6.41
CA ILE A 52 10.32 -3.59 6.44
C ILE A 52 8.80 -3.39 6.47
N GLU A 53 8.34 -2.21 6.86
CA GLU A 53 6.92 -1.88 6.85
C GLU A 53 6.67 -0.44 6.41
N LEU A 54 5.63 -0.29 5.58
CA LEU A 54 5.04 0.99 5.21
C LEU A 54 3.56 0.99 5.62
N ASP A 55 3.24 1.84 6.59
CA ASP A 55 1.88 2.18 7.01
C ASP A 55 1.48 3.53 6.42
N LEU A 56 0.72 3.47 5.34
CA LEU A 56 0.14 4.60 4.63
C LEU A 56 -1.37 4.66 4.83
N ARG A 57 -1.89 4.11 5.94
CA ARG A 57 -3.32 4.20 6.24
C ARG A 57 -3.76 5.64 6.41
N CYS A 58 -4.96 5.95 5.93
CA CYS A 58 -5.60 7.25 6.10
C CYS A 58 -4.71 8.42 5.71
N SER A 59 -3.98 8.25 4.62
CA SER A 59 -2.89 9.14 4.20
C SER A 59 -3.30 10.08 3.08
N GLN A 60 -4.61 10.24 2.83
CA GLN A 60 -5.16 11.13 1.82
C GLN A 60 -4.61 10.79 0.42
N LEU A 61 -4.32 9.51 0.17
CA LEU A 61 -3.70 9.08 -1.07
C LEU A 61 -4.75 8.73 -2.11
N GLN A 62 -4.56 9.21 -3.34
CA GLN A 62 -5.33 8.76 -4.49
C GLN A 62 -4.51 8.47 -5.75
N GLY A 63 -5.17 7.82 -6.72
CA GLY A 63 -4.59 7.50 -8.03
C GLY A 63 -4.03 6.08 -8.13
N LYS A 64 -2.87 5.91 -8.78
CA LYS A 64 -2.33 4.56 -9.09
C LYS A 64 -0.89 4.32 -8.67
N PHE A 65 -0.57 3.08 -8.35
CA PHE A 65 0.80 2.60 -8.18
C PHE A 65 1.45 2.46 -9.55
N HIS A 66 2.19 3.48 -9.98
CA HIS A 66 2.95 3.42 -11.22
C HIS A 66 4.11 2.42 -11.11
N SER A 67 4.32 1.63 -12.15
CA SER A 67 5.39 0.63 -12.23
C SER A 67 6.82 1.17 -12.03
N ASN A 68 7.03 2.47 -12.19
CA ASN A 68 8.29 3.17 -11.95
C ASN A 68 8.43 3.75 -10.53
N SER A 69 7.49 3.46 -9.62
CA SER A 69 7.55 3.92 -8.23
C SER A 69 8.75 3.35 -7.48
N SER A 70 9.40 4.18 -6.66
CA SER A 70 10.47 3.75 -5.75
C SER A 70 9.99 2.76 -4.68
N LEU A 71 8.68 2.61 -4.48
CA LEU A 71 8.09 1.56 -3.65
C LEU A 71 8.64 0.16 -4.03
N PHE A 72 8.80 -0.10 -5.33
CA PHE A 72 9.27 -1.40 -5.83
C PHE A 72 10.76 -1.63 -5.65
N GLN A 73 11.49 -0.66 -5.08
CA GLN A 73 12.90 -0.80 -4.69
C GLN A 73 13.05 -1.24 -3.23
N LEU A 74 11.95 -1.32 -2.47
CA LEU A 74 11.95 -1.78 -1.09
C LEU A 74 11.89 -3.31 -1.04
N TYR A 75 12.94 -3.98 -1.51
CA TYR A 75 12.96 -5.45 -1.64
C TYR A 75 12.82 -6.19 -0.30
N ASN A 76 13.07 -5.50 0.82
CA ASN A 76 12.93 -6.04 2.18
C ASN A 76 11.58 -5.73 2.83
N LEU A 77 10.65 -5.13 2.09
CA LEU A 77 9.33 -4.79 2.58
C LEU A 77 8.53 -6.06 2.87
N LYS A 78 8.13 -6.23 4.13
CA LYS A 78 7.32 -7.35 4.62
C LYS A 78 5.84 -6.97 4.72
N ARG A 79 5.53 -5.71 5.02
CA ARG A 79 4.16 -5.24 5.24
C ARG A 79 3.92 -3.92 4.53
N LEU A 80 2.82 -3.87 3.79
CA LEU A 80 2.36 -2.67 3.11
C LEU A 80 0.87 -2.49 3.39
N ASP A 81 0.54 -1.41 4.09
CA ASP A 81 -0.83 -1.03 4.41
C ASP A 81 -1.13 0.32 3.79
N PHE A 82 -2.11 0.37 2.91
CA PHE A 82 -2.62 1.61 2.31
C PHE A 82 -4.14 1.65 2.43
N SER A 83 -4.70 1.01 3.45
CA SER A 83 -6.14 1.03 3.71
C SER A 83 -6.67 2.42 4.07
N TYR A 84 -7.97 2.62 3.88
CA TYR A 84 -8.65 3.91 4.13
C TYR A 84 -8.09 5.07 3.29
N ASN A 85 -7.67 4.78 2.05
CA ASN A 85 -7.35 5.77 1.03
C ASN A 85 -8.32 5.66 -0.15
N ASP A 86 -8.24 6.54 -1.16
CA ASP A 86 -9.09 6.49 -2.35
C ASP A 86 -8.30 6.09 -3.60
N PHE A 87 -8.30 4.79 -3.90
CA PHE A 87 -7.72 4.26 -5.13
C PHE A 87 -8.78 3.86 -6.16
N THR A 88 -9.96 4.51 -6.15
CA THR A 88 -11.00 4.26 -7.16
C THR A 88 -10.52 4.54 -8.58
N GLY A 89 -10.95 3.70 -9.53
CA GLY A 89 -10.58 3.83 -10.96
C GLY A 89 -9.10 3.53 -11.26
N SER A 90 -8.32 3.17 -10.25
CA SER A 90 -6.92 2.78 -10.38
C SER A 90 -6.85 1.36 -10.93
N SER A 91 -6.09 1.15 -12.02
CA SER A 91 -5.78 -0.20 -12.50
C SER A 91 -5.10 -0.97 -11.37
N LEU A 92 -5.85 -1.89 -10.78
CA LEU A 92 -5.49 -2.80 -9.70
C LEU A 92 -4.02 -3.25 -9.83
N ILE A 93 -3.26 -3.07 -8.73
CA ILE A 93 -1.90 -3.55 -8.43
C ILE A 93 -0.97 -3.65 -9.66
N SER A 94 0.08 -2.83 -9.72
CA SER A 94 1.13 -3.00 -10.73
C SER A 94 1.74 -4.42 -10.68
N PRO A 95 2.00 -5.09 -11.83
CA PRO A 95 2.75 -6.34 -11.91
C PRO A 95 4.07 -6.35 -11.11
N LYS A 96 4.67 -5.17 -10.90
CA LYS A 96 5.88 -4.99 -10.09
C LYS A 96 5.74 -5.39 -8.63
N PHE A 97 4.51 -5.53 -8.10
CA PHE A 97 4.30 -6.12 -6.79
C PHE A 97 4.89 -7.53 -6.68
N GLY A 98 4.87 -8.33 -7.75
CA GLY A 98 5.52 -9.65 -7.76
C GLY A 98 7.04 -9.62 -7.52
N GLY A 99 7.69 -8.45 -7.67
CA GLY A 99 9.11 -8.27 -7.33
C GLY A 99 9.38 -8.10 -5.83
N LEU A 100 8.36 -7.85 -5.02
CA LEU A 100 8.47 -7.71 -3.56
C LEU A 100 8.26 -9.08 -2.89
N SER A 101 9.06 -10.07 -3.29
CA SER A 101 8.84 -11.50 -3.03
C SER A 101 8.76 -11.91 -1.56
N ILE A 102 9.22 -11.05 -0.64
CA ILE A 102 9.15 -11.29 0.80
C ILE A 102 7.99 -10.59 1.50
N LEU A 103 7.13 -9.90 0.75
CA LEU A 103 5.88 -9.34 1.29
C LEU A 103 5.06 -10.47 1.91
N THR A 104 4.63 -10.22 3.14
CA THR A 104 3.79 -11.12 3.93
C THR A 104 2.38 -10.56 4.07
N HIS A 105 2.23 -9.23 4.03
CA HIS A 105 0.97 -8.54 4.25
C HIS A 105 0.78 -7.42 3.24
N VAL A 106 -0.31 -7.49 2.47
CA VAL A 106 -0.81 -6.39 1.64
C VAL A 106 -2.23 -6.10 2.06
N LEU A 107 -2.44 -4.90 2.61
CA LEU A 107 -3.71 -4.48 3.19
C LEU A 107 -4.25 -3.28 2.41
N SER A 108 -5.40 -3.50 1.81
CA SER A 108 -6.14 -2.52 1.03
C SER A 108 -7.56 -2.43 1.54
N GLY A 109 -7.90 -1.23 2.00
CA GLY A 109 -9.22 -0.83 2.48
C GLY A 109 -9.90 0.15 1.54
N SER A 110 -9.57 0.07 0.25
CA SER A 110 -9.94 1.07 -0.75
C SER A 110 -10.64 0.41 -1.93
N SER A 111 -11.50 1.17 -2.59
CA SER A 111 -12.33 0.70 -3.71
C SER A 111 -11.53 0.54 -5.01
N PHE A 112 -10.57 -0.39 -5.06
CA PHE A 112 -9.88 -0.75 -6.29
C PHE A 112 -10.83 -1.37 -7.32
N THR A 113 -10.54 -1.17 -8.61
CA THR A 113 -11.25 -1.80 -9.73
C THR A 113 -10.26 -2.45 -10.68
N GLY A 114 -10.69 -3.51 -11.37
CA GLY A 114 -9.93 -4.11 -12.48
C GLY A 114 -9.29 -5.46 -12.16
N ILE A 115 -8.13 -5.71 -12.76
CA ILE A 115 -7.54 -7.06 -12.89
C ILE A 115 -6.40 -7.26 -11.89
N ILE A 116 -6.44 -8.32 -11.09
CA ILE A 116 -5.33 -8.72 -10.22
C ILE A 116 -4.27 -9.32 -11.15
N PRO A 117 -3.06 -8.73 -11.23
CA PRO A 117 -2.00 -9.25 -12.09
C PRO A 117 -1.57 -10.64 -11.63
N PHE A 118 -1.23 -11.53 -12.57
CA PHE A 118 -0.79 -12.89 -12.23
C PHE A 118 0.50 -12.86 -11.40
N GLU A 119 1.32 -11.82 -11.53
CA GLU A 119 2.56 -11.61 -10.78
C GLU A 119 2.35 -11.54 -9.26
N ILE A 120 1.11 -11.35 -8.78
CA ILE A 120 0.80 -11.51 -7.36
C ILE A 120 1.15 -12.92 -6.86
N SER A 121 1.12 -13.93 -7.74
CA SER A 121 1.52 -15.32 -7.44
C SER A 121 3.02 -15.45 -7.12
N HIS A 122 3.85 -14.49 -7.53
CA HIS A 122 5.27 -14.47 -7.20
C HIS A 122 5.55 -14.06 -5.73
N LEU A 123 4.53 -13.56 -5.02
CA LEU A 123 4.62 -13.24 -3.59
C LEU A 123 4.59 -14.51 -2.73
N SER A 124 5.65 -15.31 -2.84
CA SER A 124 5.76 -16.65 -2.20
C SER A 124 5.65 -16.64 -0.67
N LYS A 125 5.87 -15.50 -0.01
CA LYS A 125 5.73 -15.34 1.45
C LYS A 125 4.43 -14.66 1.88
N LEU A 126 3.51 -14.40 0.95
CA LEU A 126 2.27 -13.68 1.24
C LEU A 126 1.37 -14.53 2.12
N HIS A 127 1.05 -14.02 3.30
CA HIS A 127 0.11 -14.65 4.25
C HIS A 127 -1.24 -13.95 4.22
N ILE A 128 -1.26 -12.63 4.08
CA ILE A 128 -2.48 -11.83 4.08
C ILE A 128 -2.51 -10.94 2.84
N LEU A 129 -3.50 -11.19 1.99
CA LEU A 129 -3.90 -10.31 0.90
C LEU A 129 -5.35 -9.90 1.14
N ARG A 130 -5.57 -8.63 1.50
CA ARG A 130 -6.91 -8.10 1.76
C ARG A 130 -7.18 -6.94 0.82
N PHE A 131 -8.20 -7.08 -0.02
CA PHE A 131 -8.86 -5.99 -0.72
C PHE A 131 -10.27 -5.88 -0.19
N SER A 132 -10.66 -4.72 0.31
CA SER A 132 -12.05 -4.43 0.64
C SER A 132 -12.54 -3.22 -0.14
N GLY A 133 -13.63 -3.39 -0.88
CA GLY A 133 -14.26 -2.34 -1.68
C GLY A 133 -15.54 -2.87 -2.32
N LEU A 134 -16.39 -1.97 -2.81
CA LEU A 134 -17.68 -2.30 -3.45
C LEU A 134 -17.57 -2.67 -4.93
N ASN A 135 -16.34 -2.77 -5.43
CA ASN A 135 -16.04 -2.84 -6.86
C ASN A 135 -15.59 -4.25 -7.28
N GLU A 136 -15.89 -4.63 -8.53
CA GLU A 136 -15.49 -5.93 -9.07
C GLU A 136 -13.97 -6.02 -9.28
N LEU A 137 -13.38 -7.05 -8.70
CA LEU A 137 -12.00 -7.48 -8.93
C LEU A 137 -12.04 -8.78 -9.73
N SER A 138 -11.35 -8.83 -10.86
CA SER A 138 -11.20 -10.05 -11.65
C SER A 138 -9.76 -10.54 -11.60
N LEU A 139 -9.57 -11.86 -11.69
CA LEU A 139 -8.24 -12.43 -11.90
C LEU A 139 -7.86 -12.25 -13.38
N GLY A 140 -6.61 -11.88 -13.65
CA GLY A 140 -6.11 -11.79 -15.02
C GLY A 140 -6.17 -13.14 -15.73
N PRO A 141 -6.12 -13.17 -17.08
CA PRO A 141 -6.11 -14.43 -17.82
C PRO A 141 -4.96 -15.32 -17.35
N HIS A 142 -5.31 -16.47 -16.78
CA HIS A 142 -4.37 -17.49 -16.35
C HIS A 142 -4.08 -18.42 -17.52
N ASN A 143 -2.83 -18.44 -17.99
CA ASN A 143 -2.34 -19.58 -18.75
C ASN A 143 -1.85 -20.63 -17.74
N PHE A 144 -2.69 -21.63 -17.48
CA PHE A 144 -2.25 -22.87 -16.86
C PHE A 144 -1.35 -23.65 -17.81
#